data_AF-H1S9W5-F1
#
_entry.id   AF-H1S9W5-F1
#
_cell.length_a   1.000
_cell.length_b   1.000
_cell.length_c   1.000
_cell.angle_alpha   90.00
_cell.angle_beta   90.00
_cell.angle_gamma   90.00
#
_symmetry.space_group_name_H-M   'P 1'
#
loop_
_entity.id
_entity.type
_entity.pdbx_description
1 polymer ?
#
loop_
_entity_poly.entity_id
_entity_poly.type
_entity_poly.pdbx_seq_one_letter_code
_entity_poly.pdbx_strand_id
1 'polypeptide(L)'
;MSKSTLRRTALPSHRARQRGAVAIIVAIALVMLVGFLGLALDLGKLYVAKSELQNGADACALAAARDLTGATPLTVSEAAGITAGLRNMALFQSESVQLVADQSVTYSDALADPFLDKNSVSYPLPTIKYVKCSVSRAGIANWFAQVLNFLPGASIGPATVASFAVATTGSAQTTCAIPVFVCKPSTISPPQPAYTVGQWLVTKLDASNNGTYGAGRPGRRQQRQPDCETTGRRGTVQPACPRDIDWICRQQGIAGG
;
A
#
# COMPACT_ATOMS: atom_id res chain seq x y z
N MET A 1 -94.53 -20.92 10.55
CA MET A 1 -93.45 -21.45 9.70
C MET A 1 -92.15 -20.71 10.04
N SER A 2 -91.27 -21.31 10.84
CA SER A 2 -89.97 -20.73 11.22
C SER A 2 -88.87 -21.46 10.44
N LYS A 3 -88.17 -20.75 9.55
CA LYS A 3 -87.06 -21.30 8.78
C LYS A 3 -85.75 -21.07 9.55
N SER A 4 -85.23 -22.12 10.16
CA SER A 4 -83.90 -22.14 10.78
C SER A 4 -82.83 -22.06 9.70
N THR A 5 -82.11 -20.95 9.67
CA THR A 5 -81.03 -20.70 8.71
C THR A 5 -79.74 -21.26 9.30
N LEU A 6 -79.32 -22.46 8.87
CA LEU A 6 -78.06 -23.07 9.28
C LEU A 6 -76.88 -22.34 8.63
N ARG A 7 -76.09 -21.65 9.43
CA ARG A 7 -74.88 -20.93 9.02
C ARG A 7 -73.73 -21.93 8.90
N ARG A 8 -73.35 -22.31 7.67
CA ARG A 8 -72.13 -23.09 7.41
C ARG A 8 -70.90 -22.21 7.69
N THR A 9 -70.22 -22.46 8.80
CA THR A 9 -68.82 -22.04 8.98
C THR A 9 -67.92 -22.91 8.12
N ALA A 10 -67.41 -22.34 7.03
CA ALA A 10 -66.40 -23.00 6.19
C ALA A 10 -65.10 -23.16 6.99
N LEU A 11 -64.61 -24.40 7.09
CA LEU A 11 -63.33 -24.70 7.73
C LEU A 11 -62.19 -24.11 6.88
N PRO A 12 -61.20 -23.43 7.47
CA PRO A 12 -60.11 -22.81 6.74
C PRO A 12 -59.29 -23.86 5.98
N SER A 13 -59.10 -23.62 4.68
CA SER A 13 -58.33 -24.46 3.77
C SER A 13 -56.87 -24.61 4.23
N HIS A 14 -56.35 -25.85 4.25
CA HIS A 14 -54.97 -26.16 4.64
C HIS A 14 -53.90 -25.39 3.82
N ARG A 15 -54.22 -25.01 2.56
CA ARG A 15 -53.34 -24.19 1.71
C ARG A 15 -53.23 -22.74 2.21
N ALA A 16 -54.29 -22.21 2.82
CA ALA A 16 -54.26 -20.86 3.42
C ALA A 16 -53.38 -20.83 4.67
N ARG A 17 -53.37 -21.91 5.46
CA ARG A 17 -52.54 -22.04 6.66
C ARG A 17 -51.04 -22.14 6.36
N GLN A 18 -50.65 -22.77 5.24
CA GLN A 18 -49.24 -22.83 4.81
C GLN A 18 -48.68 -21.49 4.31
N ARG A 19 -49.52 -20.64 3.69
CA ARG A 19 -49.08 -19.29 3.24
C ARG A 19 -48.67 -18.39 4.42
N GLY A 20 -49.31 -18.53 5.58
CA GLY A 20 -48.95 -17.79 6.79
C GLY A 20 -47.58 -18.18 7.36
N ALA A 21 -47.27 -19.48 7.39
CA ALA A 21 -45.98 -19.97 7.89
C ALA A 21 -44.81 -19.53 6.99
N VAL A 22 -44.99 -19.56 5.66
CA VAL A 22 -43.98 -19.08 4.71
C VAL A 22 -43.70 -17.59 4.89
N ALA A 23 -44.74 -16.77 5.13
CA ALA A 23 -44.56 -15.34 5.36
C ALA A 23 -43.66 -15.04 6.59
N ILE A 24 -43.80 -15.82 7.67
CA ILE A 24 -42.98 -15.66 8.89
C ILE A 24 -41.51 -16.02 8.60
N ILE A 25 -41.27 -17.14 7.91
CA ILE A 25 -39.90 -17.59 7.58
C ILE A 25 -39.23 -16.56 6.66
N VAL A 26 -39.95 -16.04 5.66
CA VAL A 26 -39.43 -15.00 4.76
C VAL A 26 -39.13 -13.72 5.53
N ALA A 27 -39.99 -13.30 6.46
CA ALA A 27 -39.76 -12.12 7.28
C ALA A 27 -38.48 -12.25 8.12
N ILE A 28 -38.25 -13.41 8.76
CA ILE A 28 -37.03 -13.67 9.54
C ILE A 28 -35.79 -13.71 8.64
N ALA A 29 -35.88 -14.36 7.48
CA ALA A 29 -34.78 -14.42 6.52
C ALA A 29 -34.38 -13.03 6.01
N LEU A 30 -35.36 -12.16 5.71
CA LEU A 30 -35.09 -10.78 5.30
C LEU A 30 -34.40 -9.98 6.40
N VAL A 31 -34.80 -10.13 7.66
CA VAL A 31 -34.13 -9.47 8.79
C VAL A 31 -32.67 -9.93 8.89
N MET A 32 -32.40 -11.23 8.75
CA MET A 32 -31.02 -11.73 8.75
C MET A 32 -30.20 -11.19 7.57
N LEU A 33 -30.76 -11.15 6.36
CA LEU A 33 -30.07 -10.61 5.18
C LEU A 33 -29.72 -9.13 5.35
N VAL A 34 -30.63 -8.33 5.90
CA VAL A 34 -30.37 -6.92 6.21
C VAL A 34 -29.31 -6.78 7.30
N GLY A 35 -29.31 -7.67 8.30
CA GLY A 35 -28.26 -7.73 9.32
C GLY A 35 -26.87 -7.98 8.73
N PHE A 36 -26.75 -8.94 7.82
CA PHE A 36 -25.48 -9.21 7.13
C PHE A 36 -25.07 -8.06 6.19
N LEU A 37 -26.03 -7.39 5.54
CA LEU A 37 -25.75 -6.21 4.72
C LEU A 37 -25.17 -5.08 5.56
N GLY A 38 -25.75 -4.80 6.73
CA GLY A 38 -25.22 -3.80 7.66
C GLY A 38 -23.78 -4.11 8.11
N LEU A 39 -23.53 -5.37 8.46
CA LEU A 39 -22.18 -5.82 8.84
C LEU A 39 -21.18 -5.69 7.68
N ALA A 40 -21.58 -6.03 6.46
CA ALA A 40 -20.74 -5.90 5.28
C ALA A 40 -20.35 -4.43 5.01
N LEU A 41 -21.28 -3.48 5.22
CA LEU A 41 -21.01 -2.05 5.05
C LEU A 41 -20.07 -1.50 6.12
N ASP A 42 -20.26 -1.89 7.39
CA ASP A 42 -19.36 -1.48 8.47
C ASP A 42 -17.93 -2.00 8.24
N LEU A 43 -17.81 -3.27 7.84
CA LEU A 43 -16.52 -3.88 7.55
C LEU A 43 -15.87 -3.27 6.31
N GLY A 44 -16.66 -2.97 5.27
CA GLY A 44 -16.20 -2.28 4.06
C GLY A 44 -15.63 -0.90 4.38
N LYS A 45 -16.30 -0.12 5.24
CA LYS A 45 -15.79 1.16 5.73
C LYS A 45 -14.45 1.03 6.45
N LEU A 46 -14.34 0.07 7.37
CA LEU A 46 -13.09 -0.16 8.11
C LEU A 46 -11.95 -0.62 7.19
N TYR A 47 -12.27 -1.41 6.17
CA TYR A 47 -11.29 -1.88 5.20
C TYR A 47 -10.76 -0.75 4.33
N VAL A 48 -11.64 0.13 3.83
CA VAL A 48 -11.23 1.33 3.08
C VAL A 48 -10.37 2.23 3.96
N ALA A 49 -10.80 2.51 5.19
CA ALA A 49 -10.01 3.29 6.13
C ALA A 49 -8.62 2.68 6.37
N LYS A 50 -8.53 1.35 6.53
CA LYS A 50 -7.25 0.65 6.68
C LYS A 50 -6.35 0.83 5.45
N SER A 51 -6.91 0.70 4.25
CA SER A 51 -6.16 0.87 3.00
C SER A 51 -5.64 2.30 2.85
N GLU A 52 -6.44 3.30 3.21
CA GLU A 52 -6.04 4.70 3.17
C GLU A 52 -4.92 5.00 4.20
N LEU A 53 -5.06 4.48 5.43
CA LEU A 53 -3.99 4.59 6.45
C LEU A 53 -2.72 3.86 6.03
N GLN A 54 -2.83 2.75 5.28
CA GLN A 54 -1.68 2.02 4.74
C GLN A 54 -0.94 2.88 3.70
N ASN A 55 -1.65 3.52 2.78
CA ASN A 55 -1.04 4.43 1.81
C ASN A 55 -0.24 5.56 2.50
N GLY A 56 -0.79 6.13 3.58
CA GLY A 56 -0.08 7.11 4.41
C GLY A 56 1.17 6.56 5.10
N ALA A 57 1.08 5.34 5.64
CA ALA A 57 2.21 4.67 6.27
C ALA A 57 3.32 4.36 5.26
N ASP A 58 2.98 3.86 4.07
CA ASP A 58 3.93 3.53 3.01
C ASP A 58 4.64 4.80 2.48
N ALA A 59 3.88 5.88 2.27
CA ALA A 59 4.43 7.17 1.88
C ALA A 59 5.39 7.73 2.95
N CYS A 60 5.02 7.62 4.22
CA CYS A 60 5.87 7.99 5.34
C CYS A 60 7.17 7.17 5.37
N ALA A 61 7.06 5.84 5.30
CA ALA A 61 8.21 4.95 5.41
C ALA A 61 9.20 5.19 4.27
N LEU A 62 8.70 5.33 3.03
CA LEU A 62 9.55 5.55 1.87
C LEU A 62 10.22 6.92 1.89
N ALA A 63 9.51 7.99 2.28
CA ALA A 63 10.11 9.32 2.39
C ALA A 63 11.14 9.38 3.53
N ALA A 64 10.85 8.78 4.68
CA ALA A 64 11.80 8.71 5.78
C ALA A 64 13.05 7.89 5.42
N ALA A 65 12.88 6.75 4.75
CA ALA A 65 14.00 5.94 4.29
C ALA A 65 14.86 6.66 3.24
N ARG A 66 14.28 7.55 2.41
CA ARG A 66 15.06 8.34 1.44
C ARG A 66 16.05 9.29 2.09
N ASP A 67 15.65 9.95 3.16
CA ASP A 67 16.48 10.92 3.87
C ASP A 67 17.34 10.27 4.96
N LEU A 68 17.23 8.95 5.13
CA LEU A 68 18.10 8.15 5.98
C LEU A 68 19.41 7.82 5.24
N THR A 69 20.32 8.79 5.19
CA THR A 69 21.58 8.68 4.42
C THR A 69 22.78 8.25 5.27
N GLY A 70 22.58 8.01 6.57
CA GLY A 70 23.64 7.72 7.54
C GLY A 70 24.54 8.91 7.91
N ALA A 71 24.45 10.02 7.15
CA ALA A 71 25.15 11.28 7.41
C ALA A 71 24.21 12.38 7.96
N THR A 72 22.91 12.24 7.71
CA THR A 72 21.85 13.14 8.18
C THR A 72 21.30 12.70 9.54
N PRO A 73 20.91 13.65 10.42
CA PRO A 73 20.27 13.31 11.68
C PRO A 73 18.87 12.71 11.44
N LEU A 74 18.45 11.82 12.34
CA LEU A 74 17.15 11.12 12.26
C LEU A 74 15.96 12.07 12.25
N THR A 75 16.10 13.28 12.82
CA THR A 75 15.07 14.32 12.80
C THR A 75 14.68 14.76 11.40
N VAL A 76 15.62 14.77 10.45
CA VAL A 76 15.35 15.13 9.05
C VAL A 76 14.56 14.01 8.36
N SER A 77 15.01 12.77 8.54
CA SER A 77 14.32 11.57 8.04
C SER A 77 12.89 11.49 8.56
N GLU A 78 12.69 11.71 9.86
CA GLU A 78 11.37 11.70 10.48
C GLU A 78 10.48 12.81 9.92
N ALA A 79 10.98 14.05 9.86
CA ALA A 79 10.20 15.18 9.35
C ALA A 79 9.77 14.97 7.89
N ALA A 80 10.64 14.40 7.05
CA ALA A 80 10.33 14.05 5.67
C ALA A 80 9.25 12.95 5.58
N GLY A 81 9.38 11.90 6.41
CA GLY A 81 8.38 10.84 6.54
C GLY A 81 7.01 11.36 6.93
N ILE A 82 6.95 12.14 8.02
CA ILE A 82 5.72 12.74 8.51
C ILE A 82 5.11 13.64 7.43
N THR A 83 5.89 14.51 6.81
CA THR A 83 5.39 15.42 5.75
C THR A 83 4.81 14.66 4.56
N ALA A 84 5.42 13.55 4.15
CA ALA A 84 4.89 12.73 3.06
C ALA A 84 3.62 11.96 3.48
N GLY A 85 3.60 11.41 4.70
CA GLY A 85 2.45 10.68 5.21
C GLY A 85 1.21 11.56 5.42
N LEU A 86 1.39 12.77 5.97
CA LEU A 86 0.30 13.75 6.20
C LEU A 86 -0.39 14.25 4.92
N ARG A 87 0.23 14.06 3.74
CA ARG A 87 -0.41 14.36 2.44
C ARG A 87 -1.47 13.34 2.04
N ASN A 88 -1.51 12.19 2.72
CA ASN A 88 -2.53 11.17 2.48
C ASN A 88 -3.75 11.44 3.36
N MET A 89 -4.91 11.16 2.82
CA MET A 89 -6.18 11.31 3.49
C MET A 89 -6.73 9.94 3.90
N ALA A 90 -7.54 9.91 4.95
CA ALA A 90 -8.20 8.74 5.51
C ALA A 90 -9.69 9.00 5.74
N LEU A 91 -10.43 7.92 6.03
CA LEU A 91 -11.88 7.89 6.20
C LEU A 91 -12.61 8.53 5.02
N PHE A 92 -12.42 7.99 3.81
CA PHE A 92 -13.03 8.51 2.58
C PHE A 92 -12.63 9.97 2.31
N GLN A 93 -11.35 10.26 2.52
CA GLN A 93 -10.76 11.59 2.34
C GLN A 93 -11.33 12.68 3.26
N SER A 94 -12.01 12.32 4.35
CA SER A 94 -12.61 13.29 5.27
C SER A 94 -11.60 13.92 6.23
N GLU A 95 -10.51 13.22 6.51
CA GLU A 95 -9.44 13.71 7.39
C GLU A 95 -8.06 13.34 6.86
N SER A 96 -7.04 14.07 7.27
CA SER A 96 -5.65 13.69 6.99
C SER A 96 -5.19 12.58 7.93
N VAL A 97 -4.31 11.71 7.42
CA VAL A 97 -3.59 10.74 8.25
C VAL A 97 -2.84 11.49 9.35
N GLN A 98 -2.93 11.02 10.58
CA GLN A 98 -2.24 11.62 11.72
C GLN A 98 -0.97 10.83 12.04
N LEU A 99 0.17 11.52 12.05
CA LEU A 99 1.47 10.97 12.43
C LEU A 99 2.04 11.84 13.55
N VAL A 100 2.55 11.19 14.59
CA VAL A 100 3.07 11.85 15.79
C VAL A 100 4.58 11.68 15.81
N ALA A 101 5.30 12.79 15.99
CA ALA A 101 6.75 12.75 16.18
C ALA A 101 7.10 11.88 17.40
N ASP A 102 8.25 11.20 17.36
CA ASP A 102 8.76 10.33 18.43
C ASP A 102 7.93 9.07 18.71
N GLN A 103 6.90 8.79 17.91
CA GLN A 103 6.06 7.60 18.06
C GLN A 103 5.76 6.92 16.73
N SER A 104 5.36 7.69 15.73
CA SER A 104 4.94 7.14 14.44
C SER A 104 6.11 6.63 13.61
N VAL A 105 7.25 7.32 13.63
CA VAL A 105 8.44 6.94 12.85
C VAL A 105 9.47 6.31 13.78
N THR A 106 9.85 5.09 13.46
CA THR A 106 10.79 4.30 14.26
C THR A 106 11.84 3.64 13.37
N TYR A 107 13.01 3.37 13.92
CA TYR A 107 14.21 2.98 13.18
C TYR A 107 14.79 1.67 13.72
N SER A 108 15.43 0.92 12.84
CA SER A 108 16.17 -0.30 13.20
C SER A 108 17.34 -0.55 12.25
N ASP A 109 18.35 -1.27 12.72
CA ASP A 109 19.48 -1.77 11.91
C ASP A 109 19.18 -3.15 11.28
N ALA A 110 18.29 -3.94 11.88
CA ALA A 110 17.75 -5.17 11.28
C ALA A 110 16.23 -5.27 11.35
N LEU A 111 15.63 -6.04 10.44
CA LEU A 111 14.17 -6.24 10.40
C LEU A 111 13.65 -7.06 11.60
N ALA A 112 14.50 -7.90 12.19
CA ALA A 112 14.18 -8.72 13.35
C ALA A 112 14.35 -7.97 14.69
N ASP A 113 15.06 -6.84 14.68
CA ASP A 113 15.35 -6.07 15.88
C ASP A 113 14.20 -5.09 16.22
N PRO A 114 14.10 -4.67 17.49
CA PRO A 114 13.10 -3.70 17.91
C PRO A 114 13.25 -2.38 17.15
N PHE A 115 12.14 -1.86 16.65
CA PHE A 115 12.11 -0.52 16.07
C PHE A 115 11.96 0.53 17.17
N LEU A 116 12.92 1.45 17.27
CA LEU A 116 13.02 2.46 18.32
C LEU A 116 12.78 3.87 17.74
N ASP A 117 12.27 4.78 18.54
CA ASP A 117 12.13 6.19 18.15
C ASP A 117 13.49 6.89 18.06
N LYS A 118 13.54 8.07 17.42
CA LYS A 118 14.80 8.78 17.18
C LYS A 118 15.61 9.11 18.44
N ASN A 119 15.00 9.17 19.63
CA ASN A 119 15.67 9.50 20.88
C ASN A 119 16.17 8.26 21.64
N SER A 120 15.57 7.10 21.35
CA SER A 120 15.93 5.81 21.98
C SER A 120 16.89 4.97 21.13
N VAL A 121 17.13 5.35 19.87
CA VAL A 121 18.07 4.67 18.98
C VAL A 121 19.51 4.83 19.46
N SER A 122 20.16 3.69 19.77
CA SER A 122 21.58 3.63 20.14
C SER A 122 22.48 3.14 18.99
N TYR A 123 21.91 2.83 17.83
CA TYR A 123 22.67 2.36 16.67
C TYR A 123 23.49 3.51 16.05
N PRO A 124 24.71 3.25 15.55
CA PRO A 124 25.42 4.22 14.72
C PRO A 124 24.56 4.63 13.51
N LEU A 125 24.47 5.93 13.20
CA LEU A 125 23.71 6.44 12.06
C LEU A 125 23.88 5.66 10.74
N PRO A 126 25.10 5.23 10.32
CA PRO A 126 25.27 4.49 9.07
C PRO A 126 24.81 3.02 9.12
N THR A 127 24.55 2.45 10.31
CA THR A 127 24.07 1.06 10.42
C THR A 127 22.56 0.95 10.36
N ILE A 128 21.83 2.06 10.58
CA ILE A 128 20.38 2.11 10.50
C ILE A 128 19.96 1.92 9.04
N LYS A 129 19.16 0.89 8.80
CA LYS A 129 18.76 0.48 7.44
C LYS A 129 17.26 0.40 7.25
N TYR A 130 16.49 0.33 8.32
CA TYR A 130 15.06 0.13 8.28
C TYR A 130 14.36 1.29 8.98
N VAL A 131 13.29 1.76 8.36
CA VAL A 131 12.36 2.73 8.93
C VAL A 131 10.98 2.11 8.93
N LYS A 132 10.31 2.13 10.08
CA LYS A 132 8.91 1.73 10.23
C LYS A 132 8.07 2.94 10.55
N CYS A 133 7.07 3.21 9.72
CA CYS A 133 6.02 4.17 10.03
C CYS A 133 4.77 3.42 10.53
N SER A 134 4.26 3.83 11.68
CA SER A 134 3.03 3.32 12.27
C SER A 134 1.96 4.41 12.31
N VAL A 135 0.77 4.05 11.86
CA VAL A 135 -0.37 4.94 11.78
C VAL A 135 -1.56 4.22 12.42
N SER A 136 -2.31 4.92 13.26
CA SER A 136 -3.54 4.37 13.82
C SER A 136 -4.62 5.42 13.87
N ARG A 137 -5.86 4.96 13.68
CA ARG A 137 -7.05 5.77 13.88
C ARG A 137 -8.02 5.04 14.78
N ALA A 138 -8.30 5.63 15.94
CA ALA A 138 -9.33 5.20 16.85
C ALA A 138 -10.64 5.97 16.62
N GLY A 139 -11.74 5.48 17.19
CA GLY A 139 -13.01 6.21 17.21
C GLY A 139 -13.83 6.13 15.93
N ILE A 140 -13.60 5.12 15.08
CA ILE A 140 -14.38 4.93 13.86
C ILE A 140 -15.75 4.36 14.25
N ALA A 141 -16.78 5.20 14.18
CA ALA A 141 -18.14 4.76 14.45
C ALA A 141 -18.60 3.71 13.43
N ASN A 142 -19.08 2.56 13.93
CA ASN A 142 -19.79 1.58 13.13
C ASN A 142 -21.19 2.13 12.82
N TRP A 143 -21.61 2.14 11.57
CA TRP A 143 -22.89 2.72 11.18
C TRP A 143 -24.07 1.81 11.48
N PHE A 144 -23.93 0.50 11.30
CA PHE A 144 -25.04 -0.45 11.42
C PHE A 144 -24.93 -1.36 12.64
N ALA A 145 -23.73 -1.77 13.03
CA ALA A 145 -23.50 -2.65 14.16
C ALA A 145 -23.94 -2.02 15.49
N GLN A 146 -24.00 -0.69 15.59
CA GLN A 146 -24.55 0.00 16.77
C GLN A 146 -26.01 -0.37 17.06
N VAL A 147 -26.78 -0.84 16.07
CA VAL A 147 -28.15 -1.33 16.28
C VAL A 147 -28.19 -2.56 17.19
N LEU A 148 -27.10 -3.34 17.28
CA LEU A 148 -27.02 -4.47 18.21
C LEU A 148 -26.92 -4.03 19.67
N ASN A 149 -26.63 -2.75 19.96
CA ASN A 149 -26.62 -2.22 21.33
C ASN A 149 -28.02 -2.19 21.97
N PHE A 150 -29.09 -2.35 21.18
CA PHE A 150 -30.44 -2.54 21.69
C PHE A 150 -30.67 -3.96 22.25
N LEU A 151 -29.77 -4.91 21.97
CA LEU A 151 -29.85 -6.26 22.52
C LEU A 151 -29.17 -6.32 23.89
N PRO A 152 -29.83 -6.89 24.92
CA PRO A 152 -29.23 -7.05 26.24
C PRO A 152 -27.92 -7.86 26.16
N GLY A 153 -26.84 -7.32 26.72
CA GLY A 153 -25.53 -7.98 26.77
C GLY A 153 -24.62 -7.74 25.56
N ALA A 154 -25.08 -7.03 24.52
CA ALA A 154 -24.23 -6.58 23.42
C ALA A 154 -23.76 -5.13 23.65
N SER A 155 -22.46 -4.89 23.55
CA SER A 155 -21.88 -3.54 23.59
C SER A 155 -20.87 -3.38 22.45
N ILE A 156 -21.31 -2.67 21.42
CA ILE A 156 -20.53 -2.37 20.22
C ILE A 156 -20.14 -0.89 20.28
N GLY A 157 -18.86 -0.67 20.58
CA GLY A 157 -18.23 0.65 20.60
C GLY A 157 -17.58 1.03 19.26
N PRO A 158 -16.92 2.21 19.21
CA PRO A 158 -16.14 2.62 18.06
C PRO A 158 -14.98 1.65 17.78
N ALA A 159 -14.69 1.42 16.51
CA ALA A 159 -13.57 0.59 16.09
C ALA A 159 -12.27 1.40 15.99
N THR A 160 -11.15 0.71 16.14
CA THR A 160 -9.80 1.25 15.93
C THR A 160 -9.11 0.45 14.85
N VAL A 161 -8.46 1.14 13.92
CA VAL A 161 -7.70 0.55 12.82
C VAL A 161 -6.27 1.03 12.90
N ALA A 162 -5.32 0.10 12.77
CA ALA A 162 -3.90 0.40 12.69
C ALA A 162 -3.29 -0.17 11.40
N SER A 163 -2.30 0.53 10.87
CA SER A 163 -1.47 0.15 9.74
C SER A 163 -0.01 0.45 10.05
N PHE A 164 0.89 -0.29 9.42
CA PHE A 164 2.31 -0.03 9.50
C PHE A 164 2.98 -0.36 8.18
N ALA A 165 4.07 0.34 7.90
CA ALA A 165 4.88 0.14 6.71
C ALA A 165 6.35 0.15 7.11
N VAL A 166 7.16 -0.69 6.47
CA VAL A 166 8.60 -0.74 6.66
C VAL A 166 9.28 -0.49 5.32
N ALA A 167 10.20 0.47 5.29
CA ALA A 167 11.05 0.75 4.15
C ALA A 167 12.51 0.58 4.55
N THR A 168 13.36 0.26 3.57
CA THR A 168 14.80 0.14 3.78
C THR A 168 15.58 1.04 2.83
N THR A 169 16.75 1.50 3.28
CA THR A 169 17.73 2.27 2.48
C THR A 169 18.52 1.38 1.52
N GLY A 170 18.53 0.07 1.75
CA GLY A 170 19.12 -0.90 0.83
C GLY A 170 18.29 -0.98 -0.45
N SER A 171 18.96 -1.07 -1.61
CA SER A 171 18.29 -1.46 -2.84
C SER A 171 17.55 -2.78 -2.60
N ALA A 172 16.23 -2.79 -2.79
CA ALA A 172 15.49 -4.03 -2.92
C ALA A 172 16.21 -4.84 -4.01
N GLN A 173 16.83 -5.96 -3.63
CA GLN A 173 17.69 -6.77 -4.52
C GLN A 173 16.93 -7.40 -5.70
N THR A 174 15.67 -7.03 -5.91
CA THR A 174 14.93 -7.26 -7.15
C THR A 174 14.94 -5.98 -7.99
N THR A 175 16.13 -5.50 -8.35
CA THR A 175 16.22 -4.74 -9.60
C THR A 175 15.82 -5.75 -10.67
N CYS A 176 14.64 -5.60 -11.26
CA CYS A 176 14.41 -6.10 -12.61
C CYS A 176 15.42 -5.37 -13.49
N ALA A 177 16.65 -5.88 -13.55
CA ALA A 177 17.73 -5.36 -14.35
C ALA A 177 17.41 -5.73 -15.79
N ILE A 178 16.42 -5.05 -16.36
CA ILE A 178 16.20 -5.06 -17.79
C ILE A 178 17.37 -4.24 -18.34
N PRO A 179 18.32 -4.87 -19.08
CA PRO A 179 19.41 -4.13 -19.67
C PRO A 179 18.82 -3.17 -20.71
N VAL A 180 18.80 -1.88 -20.41
CA VAL A 180 18.24 -0.86 -21.32
C VAL A 180 19.21 -0.60 -22.49
N PHE A 181 20.49 -0.95 -22.32
CA PHE A 181 21.54 -0.80 -23.35
C PHE A 181 22.58 -1.92 -23.24
N VAL A 182 23.06 -2.40 -24.39
CA VAL A 182 24.23 -3.30 -24.51
C VAL A 182 25.26 -2.58 -25.38
N CYS A 183 26.49 -2.43 -24.89
CA CYS A 183 27.57 -1.80 -25.64
C CYS A 183 28.09 -2.74 -26.73
N LYS A 184 28.50 -2.22 -27.88
CA LYS A 184 29.18 -3.03 -28.90
C LYS A 184 30.58 -3.42 -28.36
N PRO A 185 31.04 -4.68 -28.53
CA PRO A 185 32.32 -5.13 -27.96
C PRO A 185 33.56 -4.36 -28.47
N SER A 186 33.45 -3.75 -29.65
CA SER A 186 34.50 -2.93 -30.26
C SER A 186 34.61 -1.51 -29.71
N THR A 187 33.65 -1.06 -28.90
CA THR A 187 33.58 0.31 -28.37
C THR A 187 33.85 0.38 -26.86
N ILE A 188 34.09 -0.78 -26.24
CA ILE A 188 34.52 -0.91 -24.83
C ILE A 188 36.04 -1.08 -24.76
N SER A 189 36.66 -0.52 -23.73
CA SER A 189 38.10 -0.57 -23.51
C SER A 189 38.40 -1.34 -22.21
N PRO A 190 39.16 -2.44 -22.26
CA PRO A 190 39.82 -3.03 -23.43
C PRO A 190 38.82 -3.69 -24.42
N PRO A 191 39.13 -3.72 -25.74
CA PRO A 191 38.26 -4.31 -26.74
C PRO A 191 37.92 -5.76 -26.42
N GLN A 192 36.63 -6.12 -26.50
CA GLN A 192 36.18 -7.48 -26.25
C GLN A 192 35.80 -8.18 -27.55
N PRO A 193 35.86 -9.53 -27.60
CA PRO A 193 35.39 -10.29 -28.75
C PRO A 193 33.90 -10.04 -29.04
N ALA A 194 33.54 -10.13 -30.32
CA ALA A 194 32.16 -9.95 -30.77
C ALA A 194 31.21 -10.97 -30.11
N TYR A 195 29.99 -10.54 -29.79
CA TYR A 195 28.98 -11.42 -29.22
C TYR A 195 28.56 -12.49 -30.23
N THR A 196 28.55 -13.76 -29.82
CA THR A 196 28.05 -14.85 -30.63
C THR A 196 26.59 -15.14 -30.32
N VAL A 197 25.82 -15.58 -31.33
CA VAL A 197 24.42 -15.99 -31.13
C VAL A 197 24.40 -17.19 -30.19
N GLY A 198 23.70 -17.06 -29.07
CA GLY A 198 23.65 -18.08 -27.99
C GLY A 198 24.57 -17.81 -26.80
N GLN A 199 25.36 -16.74 -26.82
CA GLN A 199 26.19 -16.33 -25.69
C GLN A 199 25.34 -15.71 -24.58
N TRP A 200 25.42 -16.26 -23.36
CA TRP A 200 24.84 -15.66 -22.17
C TRP A 200 25.65 -14.45 -21.73
N LEU A 201 24.98 -13.32 -21.51
CA LEU A 201 25.59 -12.07 -21.06
C LEU A 201 25.30 -11.87 -19.57
N VAL A 202 26.35 -11.73 -18.75
CA VAL A 202 26.22 -11.54 -17.30
C VAL A 202 26.07 -10.06 -16.95
N THR A 203 25.01 -9.69 -16.24
CA THR A 203 24.84 -8.30 -15.78
C THR A 203 25.87 -7.97 -14.69
N LYS A 204 26.18 -6.68 -14.48
CA LYS A 204 27.10 -6.20 -13.43
C LYS A 204 26.63 -6.46 -11.99
N LEU A 205 25.52 -7.18 -11.82
CA LEU A 205 24.92 -7.56 -10.53
C LEU A 205 25.32 -8.99 -10.13
N ASP A 206 26.22 -9.63 -10.87
CA ASP A 206 26.76 -10.92 -10.47
C ASP A 206 27.68 -10.77 -9.25
N ALA A 207 27.64 -11.79 -8.37
CA ALA A 207 28.41 -11.81 -7.11
C ALA A 207 29.93 -11.65 -7.30
N SER A 208 30.42 -11.75 -8.54
CA SER A 208 31.83 -11.63 -8.90
C SER A 208 32.29 -10.20 -9.18
N ASN A 209 31.40 -9.18 -9.25
CA ASN A 209 31.76 -7.82 -9.68
C ASN A 209 32.59 -7.78 -10.99
N ASN A 210 32.46 -8.81 -11.83
CA ASN A 210 33.31 -9.04 -13.00
C ASN A 210 32.58 -8.73 -14.31
N GLY A 211 31.36 -8.18 -14.21
CA GLY A 211 30.59 -7.75 -15.36
C GLY A 211 31.30 -6.63 -16.14
N THR A 212 31.54 -6.88 -17.43
CA THR A 212 32.18 -5.99 -18.41
C THR A 212 31.37 -4.72 -18.73
N TYR A 213 30.25 -4.50 -18.05
CA TYR A 213 29.39 -3.34 -18.22
C TYR A 213 29.87 -2.17 -17.35
N GLY A 214 30.09 -1.01 -17.97
CA GLY A 214 30.25 0.26 -17.28
C GLY A 214 28.93 0.67 -16.60
N ALA A 215 29.01 1.31 -15.44
CA ALA A 215 27.82 1.86 -14.79
C ALA A 215 27.25 2.99 -15.66
N GLY A 216 26.14 2.75 -16.33
CA GLY A 216 25.31 3.84 -16.82
C GLY A 216 24.88 4.65 -15.61
N ARG A 217 25.37 5.89 -15.49
CA ARG A 217 24.92 6.82 -14.43
C ARG A 217 23.60 7.44 -14.89
N PRO A 218 22.45 7.11 -14.30
CA PRO A 218 21.23 7.85 -14.56
C PRO A 218 21.40 9.26 -13.97
N GLY A 219 21.55 10.27 -14.82
CA GLY A 219 21.55 11.68 -14.37
C GLY A 219 22.73 12.55 -14.80
N ARG A 220 23.75 12.05 -15.50
CA ARG A 220 24.66 12.95 -16.25
C ARG A 220 24.25 12.96 -17.71
N ARG A 221 23.98 14.15 -18.26
CA ARG A 221 23.96 14.37 -19.71
C ARG A 221 25.18 13.68 -20.30
N GLN A 222 24.94 12.81 -21.27
CA GLN A 222 25.92 12.11 -22.10
C GLN A 222 27.31 12.77 -22.07
N GLN A 223 28.22 12.21 -21.27
CA GLN A 223 29.59 12.16 -21.75
C GLN A 223 29.53 11.25 -22.98
N ARG A 224 29.77 11.86 -24.14
CA ARG A 224 29.76 11.25 -25.46
C ARG A 224 30.52 9.91 -25.43
N GLN A 225 29.80 8.81 -25.29
CA GLN A 225 30.30 7.52 -25.74
C GLN A 225 29.69 7.34 -27.14
N PRO A 226 30.48 7.46 -28.21
CA PRO A 226 29.98 7.21 -29.54
C PRO A 226 29.59 5.72 -29.61
N ASP A 227 28.39 5.45 -30.11
CA ASP A 227 27.98 4.13 -30.63
C ASP A 227 27.42 3.10 -29.63
N CYS A 228 26.54 3.52 -28.72
CA CYS A 228 25.52 2.62 -28.14
C CYS A 228 24.22 2.75 -28.94
N GLU A 229 23.91 1.76 -29.78
CA GLU A 229 22.71 1.77 -30.63
C GLU A 229 21.50 1.23 -29.85
N THR A 230 20.40 2.00 -29.84
CA THR A 230 19.12 1.56 -29.27
C THR A 230 18.50 0.53 -30.20
N THR A 231 18.46 -0.75 -29.80
CA THR A 231 17.58 -1.73 -30.46
C THR A 231 16.14 -1.43 -30.06
N GLY A 232 15.55 -0.46 -30.75
CA GLY A 232 14.17 -0.04 -30.60
C GLY A 232 13.89 0.98 -31.68
N ARG A 233 13.00 0.64 -32.63
CA ARG A 233 12.52 1.54 -33.69
C ARG A 233 12.27 2.94 -33.13
N ARG A 234 12.68 3.96 -33.90
CA ARG A 234 12.44 5.39 -33.63
C ARG A 234 11.04 5.62 -33.04
N GLY A 235 11.03 5.87 -31.75
CA GLY A 235 9.92 6.40 -30.99
C GLY A 235 10.54 7.20 -29.86
N THR A 236 10.28 8.50 -29.82
CA THR A 236 10.65 9.39 -28.73
C THR A 236 10.09 8.84 -27.41
N VAL A 237 10.91 8.15 -26.63
CA VAL A 237 10.57 7.81 -25.25
C VAL A 237 11.18 8.91 -24.37
N GLN A 238 10.41 9.99 -24.20
CA GLN A 238 10.49 10.75 -22.97
C GLN A 238 10.34 9.76 -21.81
N PRO A 239 11.12 9.87 -20.72
CA PRO A 239 10.89 9.05 -19.55
C PRO A 239 9.53 9.44 -18.95
N ALA A 240 8.47 8.79 -19.41
CA ALA A 240 7.18 8.86 -18.78
C ALA A 240 7.29 8.03 -17.50
N CYS A 241 7.43 8.73 -16.36
CA CYS A 241 7.21 8.13 -15.05
C CYS A 241 5.78 7.52 -15.09
N PRO A 242 5.59 6.21 -14.81
CA PRO A 242 4.26 5.61 -14.81
C PRO A 242 3.34 6.43 -13.90
N ARG A 243 2.09 6.71 -14.35
CA ARG A 243 1.20 7.67 -13.68
C ARG A 243 0.94 7.36 -12.20
N ASP A 244 1.12 6.11 -11.81
CA ASP A 244 0.88 5.61 -10.46
C ASP A 244 2.00 6.00 -9.47
N ILE A 245 3.12 6.53 -9.98
CA ILE A 245 4.35 6.84 -9.22
C ILE A 245 4.82 8.30 -9.41
N ASP A 246 4.02 9.12 -10.10
CA ASP A 246 4.37 10.51 -10.46
C ASP A 246 4.60 11.42 -9.24
N TRP A 247 3.90 11.16 -8.12
CA TRP A 247 4.12 11.90 -6.87
C TRP A 247 5.53 11.69 -6.29
N ILE A 248 6.13 10.53 -6.54
CA ILE A 248 7.47 10.16 -6.10
C ILE A 248 8.53 10.86 -6.95
N CYS A 249 8.29 10.97 -8.26
CA CYS A 249 9.12 11.69 -9.22
C CYS A 249 9.11 13.20 -8.96
N ARG A 250 7.95 13.77 -8.60
CA ARG A 250 7.76 15.20 -8.35
C ARG A 250 8.45 15.72 -7.08
N GLN A 251 8.61 14.87 -6.05
CA GLN A 251 9.36 15.22 -4.83
C GLN A 251 10.88 15.22 -5.01
N GLN A 252 11.42 14.63 -6.08
CA GLN A 252 12.87 14.58 -6.35
C GLN A 252 13.41 15.81 -7.10
N GLY A 253 12.59 16.83 -7.39
CA GLY A 253 13.04 18.02 -8.13
C GLY A 253 13.45 17.75 -9.58
N ILE A 254 13.03 16.63 -10.18
CA ILE A 254 13.32 16.23 -11.57
C ILE A 254 12.24 16.78 -12.55
N ALA A 255 11.45 17.76 -12.13
CA ALA A 255 10.53 18.50 -13.00
C ALA A 255 11.07 19.92 -13.14
N GLY A 256 11.87 20.15 -14.18
CA GLY A 256 12.23 21.50 -14.64
C GLY A 256 11.39 21.85 -15.87
N GLY A 257 10.72 23.02 -15.80
CA GLY A 257 10.39 23.91 -16.93
C GLY A 257 9.51 23.36 -18.04
#